data_AF-A0A2G6I6K6-F1
#
_entry.id   AF-A0A2G6I6K6-F1
#
_cell.length_a   1.000
_cell.length_b   1.000
_cell.length_c   1.000
_cell.angle_alpha   90.00
_cell.angle_beta   90.00
_cell.angle_gamma   90.00
#
_symmetry.space_group_name_H-M   'P 1'
#
loop_
_entity.id
_entity.type
_entity.pdbx_description
1 polymer ?
#
loop_
_entity_poly.entity_id
_entity_poly.type
_entity_poly.pdbx_seq_one_letter_code
_entity_poly.pdbx_strand_id
1 'polypeptide(L)' 'MQFVLLLIIGAAAGFIATRMMKLDTGLLTTVAIGVFGAIIGGVVLRFLIGLMGAASGFVGAVLGAALLIWLWRTFVE' A
#
# COMPACT_ATOMS: atom_id res chain seq x y z
N MET A 1 1.46 -19.33 7.38
CA MET A 1 0.43 -18.97 6.39
C MET A 1 0.84 -17.80 5.48
N GLN A 2 1.40 -16.69 6.00
CA GLN A 2 1.75 -15.51 5.19
C GLN A 2 2.89 -15.72 4.17
N PHE A 3 3.88 -16.58 4.46
CA PHE A 3 5.01 -16.85 3.56
C PHE A 3 4.61 -17.55 2.26
N VAL A 4 3.68 -18.51 2.32
CA VAL A 4 3.22 -19.24 1.13
C VAL A 4 2.46 -18.31 0.18
N LEU A 5 1.60 -17.44 0.74
CA LEU A 5 0.91 -16.41 -0.03
C LEU A 5 1.88 -15.43 -0.71
N LEU A 6 2.91 -14.96 0.01
CA LEU A 6 3.94 -14.10 -0.58
C LEU A 6 4.70 -14.79 -1.71
N LEU A 7 4.95 -16.09 -1.59
CA LEU A 7 5.61 -16.85 -2.65
C LEU A 7 4.71 -17.02 -3.88
N ILE A 8 3.40 -17.24 -3.69
CA ILE A 8 2.42 -17.32 -4.78
C ILE A 8 2.23 -15.95 -5.45
N ILE A 9 2.03 -14.89 -4.66
CA ILE A 9 1.86 -13.51 -5.16
C ILE A 9 3.15 -13.03 -5.84
N GLY A 10 4.30 -13.31 -5.24
CA GLY A 10 5.61 -13.04 -5.80
C GLY A 10 5.80 -13.77 -7.13
N ALA A 11 5.59 -15.08 -7.18
CA ALA A 11 5.69 -15.85 -8.42
C ALA A 11 4.74 -15.34 -9.52
N ALA A 12 3.49 -15.00 -9.18
CA ALA A 12 2.54 -14.42 -10.12
C ALA A 12 2.98 -13.04 -10.62
N ALA A 13 3.42 -12.16 -9.73
CA ALA A 13 3.94 -10.83 -10.08
C ALA A 13 5.21 -10.92 -10.94
N GLY A 14 6.11 -11.86 -10.61
CA GLY A 14 7.33 -12.14 -11.36
C GLY A 14 7.02 -12.59 -12.78
N PHE A 15 6.07 -13.52 -12.95
CA PHE A 15 5.64 -13.99 -14.27
C PHE A 15 5.01 -12.88 -15.12
N ILE A 16 4.18 -12.04 -14.52
CA ILE A 16 3.59 -10.89 -15.21
C ILE A 16 4.69 -9.89 -15.61
N ALA A 17 5.61 -9.57 -14.71
CA ALA A 17 6.68 -8.61 -14.95
C ALA A 17 7.64 -9.09 -16.06
N THR A 18 8.09 -10.34 -16.01
CA THR A 18 9.01 -10.89 -17.01
C THR A 18 8.34 -10.99 -18.38
N ARG A 19 7.03 -11.34 -18.43
CA ARG A 19 6.27 -11.37 -19.68
C ARG A 19 6.04 -9.98 -20.27
N MET A 20 5.70 -8.99 -19.44
CA MET A 20 5.54 -7.59 -19.88
C MET A 20 6.86 -7.03 -20.42
N MET A 21 7.98 -7.38 -19.79
CA MET A 21 9.31 -6.93 -20.17
C MET A 21 9.95 -7.76 -21.30
N LYS A 22 9.25 -8.77 -21.84
CA LYS A 22 9.75 -9.69 -22.87
C LYS A 22 11.09 -10.35 -22.47
N LEU A 23 11.23 -10.68 -21.19
CA LEU A 23 12.41 -11.33 -20.64
C LEU A 23 12.21 -12.85 -20.64
N ASP A 24 12.98 -13.57 -21.45
CA ASP A 24 13.05 -15.03 -21.42
C ASP A 24 13.90 -15.46 -20.22
N THR A 25 13.23 -15.58 -19.08
CA THR A 25 13.83 -15.94 -17.79
C THR A 25 13.32 -17.29 -17.33
N GLY A 26 14.21 -18.09 -16.72
CA GLY A 26 13.83 -19.38 -16.15
C GLY A 26 12.87 -19.24 -14.96
N LEU A 27 12.23 -20.36 -14.58
CA LEU A 27 11.27 -20.41 -13.46
C LEU A 27 11.86 -19.84 -12.16
N LEU A 28 13.09 -20.23 -11.81
CA LEU A 28 13.74 -19.78 -10.57
C LEU A 28 13.98 -18.26 -10.57
N THR A 29 14.45 -17.72 -11.70
CA THR A 29 14.72 -16.29 -11.86
C THR A 29 13.43 -15.48 -11.81
N THR A 30 12.36 -15.98 -12.44
CA THR A 30 11.03 -15.34 -12.44
C THR A 30 10.47 -15.25 -11.01
N VAL A 31 10.55 -16.34 -10.24
CA VAL A 31 10.11 -16.36 -8.85
C VAL A 31 10.95 -15.42 -7.99
N ALA A 32 12.28 -15.41 -8.17
CA ALA A 32 13.17 -14.50 -7.45
C ALA A 32 12.82 -13.03 -7.70
N ILE A 33 12.71 -12.62 -8.97
CA ILE A 33 12.30 -11.27 -9.36
C ILE A 33 10.95 -10.92 -8.74
N GLY A 34 10.01 -11.87 -8.79
CA GLY A 34 8.69 -11.73 -8.19
C GLY A 34 8.69 -11.49 -6.68
N VAL A 35 9.49 -12.25 -5.93
CA VAL A 35 9.63 -12.10 -4.48
C VAL A 35 10.29 -10.76 -4.14
N PHE A 36 11.36 -10.38 -4.84
CA PHE A 36 11.99 -9.06 -4.64
C PHE A 36 11.03 -7.92 -4.97
N GLY A 37 10.27 -8.04 -6.07
CA GLY A 37 9.23 -7.09 -6.45
C GLY A 37 8.12 -6.97 -5.42
N ALA A 38 7.68 -8.08 -4.82
CA ALA A 38 6.67 -8.08 -3.76
C ALA A 38 7.17 -7.40 -2.47
N ILE A 39 8.44 -7.59 -2.11
CA ILE A 39 9.05 -6.91 -0.95
C ILE A 39 9.11 -5.39 -1.19
N ILE A 40 9.66 -4.97 -2.33
CA ILE A 40 9.81 -3.56 -2.67
C ILE A 40 8.43 -2.90 -2.83
N GLY A 41 7.54 -3.52 -3.60
CA GLY A 41 6.18 -3.05 -3.81
C GLY A 41 5.40 -2.94 -2.50
N GLY A 42 5.58 -3.88 -1.58
CA GLY A 42 4.99 -3.83 -0.24
C GLY A 42 5.48 -2.64 0.58
N VAL A 43 6.77 -2.32 0.54
CA VAL A 43 7.35 -1.15 1.24
C VAL A 43 6.85 0.16 0.62
N VAL A 44 6.89 0.29 -0.70
CA VAL A 44 6.42 1.48 -1.42
C VAL A 44 4.93 1.72 -1.17
N LEU A 45 4.12 0.67 -1.26
CA LEU A 45 2.68 0.77 -1.03
C LEU A 45 2.37 1.20 0.41
N ARG A 46 3.07 0.65 1.40
CA ARG A 46 2.93 1.06 2.80
C ARG A 46 3.27 2.54 3.00
N PHE A 47 4.33 3.02 2.36
CA PHE A 47 4.71 4.42 2.42
C PHE A 47 3.63 5.33 1.82
N LEU A 48 3.10 4.96 0.64
CA LEU A 48 2.03 5.71 -0.02
C LEU A 48 0.74 5.75 0.82
N ILE A 49 0.33 4.60 1.36
CA ILE A 49 -0.84 4.51 2.25
C ILE A 49 -0.61 5.36 3.51
N GLY A 50 0.60 5.33 4.09
CA GLY A 50 0.96 6.15 5.24
C GLY A 50 0.82 7.65 4.97
N LEU A 51 1.32 8.11 3.82
CA LEU A 51 1.15 9.51 3.40
C LEU A 51 -0.31 9.89 3.20
N MET A 52 -1.08 9.06 2.49
CA MET A 52 -2.51 9.28 2.28
C MET A 52 -3.29 9.27 3.60
N GLY A 53 -2.94 8.37 4.51
CA GLY A 53 -3.52 8.27 5.85
C GLY A 53 -3.24 9.49 6.72
N ALA A 54 -2.03 10.05 6.65
CA ALA A 54 -1.69 11.28 7.35
C ALA A 54 -2.47 12.48 6.80
N ALA A 55 -2.58 12.59 5.47
CA ALA A 55 -3.35 13.65 4.83
C ALA A 55 -4.85 13.55 5.17
N SER A 56 -5.42 12.34 5.11
CA SER A 56 -6.83 12.12 5.47
C SER A 56 -7.09 12.35 6.95
N GLY A 57 -6.15 11.96 7.82
CA GLY A 57 -6.20 12.24 9.26
C GLY A 57 -6.19 13.73 9.57
N PHE A 58 -5.38 14.52 8.86
CA PHE A 58 -5.37 15.98 8.99
C PHE A 58 -6.71 16.61 8.61
N VAL A 59 -7.27 16.22 7.45
CA VAL A 59 -8.59 16.71 7.02
C VAL A 59 -9.68 16.33 8.03
N GLY A 60 -9.67 15.07 8.51
CA GLY A 60 -10.60 14.63 9.55
C GLY A 60 -10.47 15.41 10.86
N ALA A 61 -9.25 15.73 11.28
CA ALA A 61 -9.01 16.53 12.49
C ALA A 61 -9.51 17.97 12.35
N VAL A 62 -9.28 18.61 11.20
CA VAL A 62 -9.78 19.97 10.92
C VAL A 62 -11.31 19.99 10.94
N LEU A 63 -11.94 19.03 10.25
CA LEU A 63 -13.40 18.91 10.24
C LEU A 63 -13.97 18.63 11.63
N GLY A 64 -13.34 17.73 12.39
CA GLY A 64 -13.73 17.42 13.76
C GLY A 64 -13.62 18.63 14.69
N ALA A 65 -12.53 19.39 14.61
CA ALA A 65 -12.35 20.61 15.38
C ALA A 65 -13.41 21.68 15.03
N ALA A 66 -13.70 21.87 13.74
CA ALA A 66 -14.75 22.78 13.30
C ALA A 66 -16.13 22.40 13.84
N LEU A 67 -16.45 21.10 13.82
CA LEU A 67 -17.69 20.55 14.38
C LEU A 67 -17.79 20.79 15.90
N LEU A 68 -16.71 20.54 16.64
CA LEU A 68 -16.67 20.77 18.08
C LEU A 68 -16.84 22.25 18.43
N ILE A 69 -16.19 23.14 17.69
CA ILE A 69 -16.34 24.59 17.87
C ILE A 69 -17.80 24.99 17.60
N TRP A 70 -18.41 24.49 16.52
CA TRP A 70 -19.80 24.76 16.21
C TRP A 70 -20.76 24.28 17.32
N LEU A 71 -20.53 23.07 17.85
CA LEU A 71 -21.32 22.54 18.97
C LEU A 71 -21.20 23.42 20.21
N TRP A 72 -19.97 23.82 20.55
CA TRP A 72 -19.71 24.68 21.71
C TRP A 72 -20.47 26.01 21.60
N ARG A 73 -20.40 26.67 20.45
CA ARG A 73 -21.13 27.92 20.17
C ARG A 73 -22.65 27.77 20.16
N THR A 74 -23.16 26.55 19.95
CA THR A 74 -24.61 26.31 19.82
C THR A 74 -25.24 25.93 21.16
N PHE A 75 -24.50 25.24 22.03
CA PHE A 75 -25.04 24.65 23.26
C PHE A 75 -24.50 25.27 24.55
N VAL A 76 -23.32 25.89 24.50
CA VAL A 76 -22.65 26.43 25.70
C VAL A 76 -22.59 27.96 25.68
N GLU A 77 -22.37 28.54 24.51
CA GLU A 77 -22.53 29.97 24.25
C GLU A 77 -24.01 30.32 24.03
#